data_AF-A0A2V5Y547-F1
#
_entry.id   AF-A0A2V5Y547-F1
#
_cell.length_a   1.000
_cell.length_b   1.000
_cell.length_c   1.000
_cell.angle_alpha   90.00
_cell.angle_beta   90.00
_cell.angle_gamma   90.00
#
_symmetry.space_group_name_H-M   'P 1'
#
loop_
_entity.id
_entity.type
_entity.pdbx_description
1 polymer ?
#
loop_
_entity_poly.entity_id
_entity_poly.type
_entity_poly.pdbx_seq_one_letter_code
_entity_poly.pdbx_strand_id
1 'polypeptide(L)'
;MISNASKRSILRWIHLIFTIPILGYVYSPFVELPNYAPVVRFVFVPVLILSGYWMFSGVCFAIIGVAVWLGAYYLSGVGAAILSQVALFIARKIWLVIRARNSKALGLST
;
A
#
# COMPACT_ATOMS: atom_id res chain seq x y z
N MET A 1 -24.37 5.56 9.70
CA MET A 1 -23.60 4.57 8.91
C MET A 1 -22.93 5.28 7.76
N ILE A 2 -21.62 5.13 7.55
CA ILE A 2 -20.93 5.75 6.41
C ILE A 2 -21.22 4.93 5.14
N SER A 3 -21.60 5.57 4.04
CA SER A 3 -21.87 4.84 2.79
C SER A 3 -20.57 4.29 2.19
N ASN A 4 -20.65 3.19 1.43
CA ASN A 4 -19.47 2.63 0.75
C ASN A 4 -18.82 3.63 -0.23
N ALA A 5 -19.63 4.48 -0.87
CA ALA A 5 -19.16 5.56 -1.73
C ALA A 5 -18.40 6.63 -0.93
N SER A 6 -18.94 7.04 0.22
CA SER A 6 -18.28 7.98 1.13
C SER A 6 -16.94 7.43 1.64
N LYS A 7 -16.90 6.15 2.05
CA LYS A 7 -15.67 5.48 2.49
C LYS A 7 -14.58 5.49 1.41
N ARG A 8 -14.95 5.17 0.16
CA ARG A 8 -14.02 5.15 -0.97
C ARG A 8 -13.51 6.55 -1.32
N SER A 9 -14.37 7.57 -1.20
CA SER A 9 -13.98 8.97 -1.40
C SER A 9 -12.96 9.42 -0.36
N ILE A 10 -13.23 9.15 0.93
CA ILE A 10 -12.33 9.50 2.04
C ILE A 10 -10.95 8.85 1.85
N LEU A 11 -10.90 7.54 1.59
CA LEU A 11 -9.63 6.83 1.39
C LEU A 11 -8.85 7.37 0.18
N ARG A 12 -9.53 7.74 -0.91
CA ARG A 12 -8.89 8.36 -2.08
C ARG A 12 -8.30 9.72 -1.75
N TRP A 13 -9.05 10.58 -1.05
CA TRP A 13 -8.56 11.90 -0.65
C TRP A 13 -7.35 11.79 0.29
N ILE A 14 -7.38 10.87 1.26
CA ILE A 14 -6.22 10.58 2.12
C ILE A 14 -5.03 10.15 1.25
N HIS A 15 -5.22 9.22 0.33
CA HIS A 15 -4.15 8.75 -0.54
C HIS A 15 -3.53 9.89 -1.39
N LEU A 16 -4.36 10.76 -1.95
CA LEU A 16 -3.91 11.90 -2.76
C LEU A 16 -3.16 12.95 -1.93
N ILE A 17 -3.70 13.34 -0.78
CA ILE A 17 -3.08 14.33 0.10
C ILE A 17 -1.72 13.84 0.61
N PHE A 18 -1.64 12.57 1.02
CA PHE A 18 -0.38 11.99 1.53
C PHE A 18 0.65 11.72 0.43
N THR A 19 0.24 11.65 -0.84
CA THR A 19 1.18 11.60 -1.98
C THR A 19 1.97 12.90 -2.11
N ILE A 20 1.38 14.06 -1.82
CA ILE A 20 2.00 15.37 -2.05
C ILE A 20 3.30 15.56 -1.22
N PRO A 21 3.34 15.32 0.11
CA PRO A 21 4.57 15.37 0.89
C PRO A 21 5.66 14.41 0.39
N ILE A 22 5.27 13.23 -0.11
CA ILE A 22 6.23 12.25 -0.64
C ILE A 22 6.85 12.74 -1.95
N LEU A 23 6.05 13.33 -2.85
CA LEU A 23 6.59 13.96 -4.07
C LEU A 23 7.51 15.13 -3.72
N GLY A 24 7.13 15.94 -2.73
CA GLY A 24 8.00 16.97 -2.18
C GLY A 24 9.33 16.39 -1.69
N TYR A 25 9.31 15.30 -0.93
CA TYR A 25 10.53 14.62 -0.49
C TYR A 25 11.42 14.13 -1.63
N VAL A 26 10.84 13.64 -2.74
CA VAL A 26 11.59 13.11 -3.89
C VAL A 26 12.25 14.22 -4.72
N TYR A 27 11.56 15.34 -4.92
CA TYR A 27 11.98 16.37 -5.88
C TYR A 27 12.53 17.65 -5.24
N SER A 28 12.38 17.84 -3.93
CA SER A 28 12.87 19.01 -3.21
C SER A 28 14.17 18.71 -2.46
N PRO A 29 15.01 19.71 -2.17
CA PRO A 29 16.15 19.58 -1.25
C PRO A 29 15.74 19.30 0.22
N PHE A 30 14.54 18.78 0.49
CA PHE A 30 14.12 18.37 1.83
C PHE A 30 14.91 17.17 2.38
N VAL A 31 15.79 16.54 1.58
CA VAL A 31 16.82 15.61 2.08
C VAL A 31 17.73 16.30 3.10
N GLU A 32 17.95 17.61 2.97
CA GLU A 32 18.79 18.39 3.88
C GLU A 32 18.11 18.70 5.22
N LEU A 33 16.80 18.42 5.36
CA LEU A 33 16.09 18.54 6.63
C LEU A 33 16.22 17.22 7.41
N PRO A 34 17.05 17.14 8.47
CA PRO A 34 17.33 15.89 9.18
C PRO A 34 16.06 15.24 9.76
N ASN A 35 15.02 16.02 10.04
CA ASN A 35 13.77 15.54 10.62
C ASN A 35 12.71 15.14 9.59
N TYR A 36 12.91 15.42 8.30
CA TYR A 36 11.87 15.18 7.29
C TYR A 36 11.89 13.74 6.75
N ALA A 37 13.10 13.20 6.52
CA ALA A 37 13.30 11.83 6.04
C ALA A 37 12.63 10.74 6.89
N PRO A 38 12.75 10.71 8.24
CA PRO A 38 12.09 9.68 9.04
C PRO A 38 10.57 9.78 9.01
N VAL A 39 10.01 10.99 9.02
CA VAL A 39 8.55 11.20 8.99
C VAL A 39 7.95 10.68 7.67
N VAL A 40 8.62 10.91 6.54
CA VAL A 40 8.21 10.37 5.24
C VAL A 40 8.19 8.85 5.24
N ARG A 41 9.24 8.22 5.76
CA ARG A 41 9.41 6.77 5.67
C ARG A 41 8.54 5.99 6.66
N PHE A 42 8.26 6.55 7.82
CA PHE A 42 7.53 5.88 8.91
C PHE A 42 6.09 6.36 9.11
N VAL A 43 5.70 7.49 8.52
CA VAL A 43 4.33 8.03 8.63
C VAL A 43 3.69 8.14 7.25
N PHE A 44 4.26 8.96 6.35
CA PHE A 44 3.61 9.26 5.09
C PHE A 44 3.50 8.03 4.17
N VAL A 45 4.59 7.27 4.00
CA VAL A 45 4.59 6.06 3.15
C VAL A 45 3.69 4.95 3.73
N PRO A 46 3.73 4.61 5.03
CA PRO A 46 2.80 3.65 5.62
C PRO A 46 1.32 4.04 5.46
N VAL A 47 0.97 5.31 5.65
CA VAL A 47 -0.41 5.78 5.44
C VAL A 47 -0.83 5.67 3.98
N LEU A 48 0.10 5.94 3.05
CA LEU A 48 -0.14 5.80 1.62
C LEU A 48 -0.36 4.33 1.21
N ILE A 49 0.48 3.42 1.71
CA ILE A 49 0.33 1.97 1.56
C ILE A 49 -1.01 1.52 2.14
N LEU A 50 -1.33 1.90 3.38
CA LEU A 50 -2.57 1.54 4.06
C LEU A 50 -3.80 1.96 3.24
N SER A 51 -3.88 3.24 2.86
CA SER A 51 -5.01 3.78 2.10
C SER A 51 -5.13 3.15 0.70
N GLY A 52 -4.00 2.92 0.02
CA GLY A 52 -3.96 2.30 -1.30
C GLY A 52 -4.43 0.84 -1.27
N TYR A 53 -3.80 0.01 -0.45
CA TYR A 53 -4.19 -1.40 -0.33
C TYR A 53 -5.61 -1.56 0.20
N TRP A 54 -6.07 -0.70 1.11
CA TRP A 54 -7.46 -0.75 1.56
C TRP A 54 -8.41 -0.54 0.39
N MET A 55 -8.16 0.47 -0.46
CA MET A 55 -9.03 0.79 -1.59
C MET A 55 -9.08 -0.31 -2.67
N PHE A 56 -7.97 -1.01 -2.93
CA PHE A 56 -7.87 -2.01 -4.03
C PHE A 56 -7.91 -3.47 -3.59
N SER A 57 -7.57 -3.74 -2.32
CA SER A 57 -7.29 -5.08 -1.81
C SER A 57 -8.02 -5.44 -0.52
N GLY A 58 -8.64 -4.44 0.14
CA GLY A 58 -9.28 -4.60 1.42
C GLY A 58 -8.32 -4.40 2.59
N VAL A 59 -8.90 -4.35 3.80
CA VAL A 59 -8.21 -3.96 5.05
C VAL A 59 -7.07 -4.92 5.41
N CYS A 60 -7.29 -6.22 5.28
CA CYS A 60 -6.28 -7.21 5.68
C CYS A 60 -4.98 -7.04 4.90
N PHE A 61 -5.07 -6.89 3.57
CA PHE A 61 -3.89 -6.62 2.74
C PHE A 61 -3.25 -5.27 3.04
N ALA A 62 -4.04 -4.29 3.45
CA ALA A 62 -3.51 -2.99 3.85
C ALA A 62 -2.64 -3.08 5.11
N ILE A 63 -3.11 -3.82 6.12
CA ILE A 63 -2.36 -4.07 7.35
C ILE A 63 -1.09 -4.87 7.05
N ILE A 64 -1.20 -5.94 6.24
CA ILE A 64 -0.05 -6.75 5.81
C ILE A 64 0.97 -5.87 5.06
N GLY A 65 0.51 -5.04 4.12
CA GLY A 65 1.38 -4.14 3.37
C GLY A 65 2.17 -3.20 4.30
N VAL A 66 1.52 -2.60 5.29
CA VAL A 66 2.19 -1.72 6.27
C VAL A 66 3.18 -2.50 7.14
N ALA A 67 2.78 -3.67 7.65
CA ALA A 67 3.65 -4.50 8.49
C ALA A 67 4.91 -4.95 7.72
N VAL A 68 4.73 -5.37 6.47
CA VAL A 68 5.82 -5.75 5.57
C VAL A 68 6.71 -4.56 5.24
N TRP A 69 6.13 -3.38 4.99
CA TRP A 69 6.91 -2.15 4.76
C TRP A 69 7.80 -1.82 5.94
N LEU A 70 7.23 -1.74 7.14
CA LEU A 70 7.98 -1.42 8.35
C LEU A 70 9.03 -2.50 8.65
N GLY A 71 8.65 -3.78 8.61
CA GLY A 71 9.57 -4.89 8.85
C GLY A 71 10.74 -4.89 7.87
N ALA A 72 10.47 -4.87 6.55
CA ALA A 72 11.51 -4.87 5.54
C ALA A 72 12.38 -3.61 5.59
N TYR A 73 11.79 -2.45 5.91
CA TYR A 73 12.54 -1.22 6.09
C TYR A 73 13.51 -1.33 7.28
N TYR A 74 13.05 -1.82 8.44
CA TYR A 74 13.89 -1.97 9.64
C TYR A 74 15.00 -3.00 9.47
N LEU A 75 14.72 -4.11 8.78
CA LEU A 75 15.65 -5.24 8.63
C LEU A 75 16.63 -5.08 7.47
N SER A 76 16.21 -4.43 6.39
CA SER A 76 16.93 -4.51 5.10
C SER A 76 16.93 -3.18 4.32
N GLY A 77 16.34 -2.13 4.87
CA GLY A 77 16.30 -0.79 4.28
C GLY A 77 15.23 -0.59 3.20
N VAL A 78 15.27 0.58 2.56
CA VAL A 78 14.24 1.07 1.62
C VAL A 78 14.08 0.15 0.41
N GLY A 79 15.18 -0.36 -0.15
CA GLY A 79 15.15 -1.19 -1.37
C GLY A 79 14.33 -2.47 -1.17
N ALA A 80 14.59 -3.18 -0.07
CA ALA A 80 13.84 -4.36 0.32
C ALA A 80 12.37 -4.03 0.61
N ALA A 81 12.10 -2.89 1.26
CA ALA A 81 10.73 -2.45 1.53
C ALA A 81 9.94 -2.22 0.24
N ILE A 82 10.52 -1.56 -0.77
CA ILE A 82 9.85 -1.36 -2.07
C ILE A 82 9.62 -2.71 -2.78
N LEU A 83 10.64 -3.56 -2.85
CA LEU A 83 10.54 -4.87 -3.49
C LEU A 83 9.46 -5.75 -2.84
N SER A 84 9.36 -5.71 -1.51
CA SER A 84 8.36 -6.47 -0.76
C SER A 84 6.92 -6.06 -1.13
N GLN A 85 6.67 -4.77 -1.37
CA GLN A 85 5.34 -4.30 -1.78
C GLN A 85 4.99 -4.76 -3.19
N VAL A 86 5.94 -4.66 -4.12
CA VAL A 86 5.76 -5.13 -5.50
C VAL A 86 5.51 -6.64 -5.51
N ALA A 87 6.30 -7.41 -4.76
CA ALA A 87 6.13 -8.85 -4.61
C ALA A 87 4.75 -9.21 -4.04
N LEU A 88 4.31 -8.52 -2.97
CA LEU A 88 2.99 -8.74 -2.36
C LEU A 88 1.85 -8.47 -3.36
N PHE A 89 1.96 -7.42 -4.17
CA PHE A 89 0.95 -7.06 -5.15
C PHE A 89 0.86 -8.09 -6.30
N ILE A 90 2.02 -8.53 -6.81
CA ILE A 90 2.09 -9.56 -7.85
C ILE A 90 1.58 -10.90 -7.32
N ALA A 91 2.00 -11.32 -6.12
CA ALA A 91 1.55 -12.55 -5.48
C ALA A 91 0.02 -12.56 -5.33
N ARG A 92 -0.57 -11.45 -4.87
CA ARG A 92 -2.02 -11.30 -4.79
C ARG A 92 -2.69 -11.47 -6.16
N LYS A 93 -2.16 -10.83 -7.20
CA LYS A 93 -2.71 -10.93 -8.57
C LYS A 93 -2.68 -12.38 -9.07
N ILE A 94 -1.54 -13.06 -8.93
CA ILE A 94 -1.36 -14.46 -9.33
C ILE A 94 -2.34 -15.36 -8.57
N TRP A 95 -2.47 -15.18 -7.25
CA TRP A 95 -3.41 -15.93 -6.43
C TRP A 95 -4.85 -15.81 -6.92
N LEU A 96 -5.30 -14.58 -7.21
CA LEU A 96 -6.66 -14.36 -7.69
C LEU A 96 -6.90 -15.02 -9.05
N VAL A 97 -5.91 -15.02 -9.94
CA VAL A 97 -5.99 -15.72 -11.24
C VAL A 97 -6.08 -17.24 -11.03
N ILE A 98 -5.26 -17.82 -10.17
CA ILE A 98 -5.29 -19.25 -9.85
C ILE A 98 -6.65 -19.63 -9.25
N ARG A 99 -7.13 -18.85 -8.27
CA ARG A 99 -8.44 -19.08 -7.64
C ARG A 99 -9.57 -19.05 -8.67
N ALA A 100 -9.57 -18.07 -9.57
CA ALA A 100 -10.58 -17.96 -10.62
C ALA A 100 -10.55 -19.16 -11.59
N ARG A 101 -9.36 -19.66 -11.94
CA ARG A 101 -9.19 -20.87 -12.76
C ARG A 101 -9.74 -22.10 -12.06
N ASN A 102 -9.43 -22.28 -10.78
CA ASN A 102 -9.90 -23.43 -9.99
C ASN A 102 -11.43 -23.41 -9.81
N SER A 103 -12.04 -22.24 -9.60
CA SER A 103 -13.50 -22.11 -9.52
C SER A 103 -14.22 -22.50 -10.82
N LYS A 104 -13.64 -22.18 -11.98
CA LYS A 104 -14.17 -22.64 -13.28
C LYS A 104 -14.03 -24.15 -13.46
N ALA A 105 -12.88 -24.72 -13.06
CA ALA A 105 -12.64 -26.16 -13.15
C ALA A 105 -13.59 -27.00 -12.27
N LEU A 106 -14.05 -26.42 -11.15
CA LEU A 106 -14.99 -27.06 -10.22
C LEU A 106 -16.48 -26.89 -10.61
N GLY A 107 -16.80 -26.23 -11.73
CA GLY A 107 -18.19 -26.05 -12.18
C GLY A 107 -19.05 -25.14 -11.29
N LEU A 108 -18.43 -24.38 -10.37
CA LEU A 108 -19.12 -23.54 -9.38
C LEU A 108 -19.47 -22.13 -9.89
N SER A 109 -19.38 -21.88 -11.20
CA SER A 109 -19.79 -20.59 -11.79
C SER A 109 -21.30 -20.59 -12.07
N THR A 110 -22.09 -20.06 -11.14
CA THR A 110 -23.44 -19.56 -11.41
C THR A 110 -23.38 -18.19 -12.06
#